data_AF-S5ZLC4-F1
#
_entry.id   AF-S5ZLC4-F1
#
_cell.length_a   1.000
_cell.length_b   1.000
_cell.length_c   1.000
_cell.angle_alpha   90.00
_cell.angle_beta   90.00
_cell.angle_gamma   90.00
#
_symmetry.space_group_name_H-M   'P 1'
#
loop_
_entity.id
_entity.type
_entity.pdbx_description
1 polymer ?
#
loop_
_entity_poly.entity_id
_entity_poly.type
_entity_poly.pdbx_seq_one_letter_code
_entity_poly.pdbx_strand_id
1 'polypeptide(L)' 'MGERETPSNEDDREEDIKIEVSQKRGILVCPFCGSADLVLLGVAGLTPPLYLCRKCGRTTYTPLEIFPENDTKESGT' A
#
# COMPACT_ATOMS: atom_id res chain seq x y z
N MET A 1 53.78 -9.06 -36.89
CA MET A 1 52.84 -8.19 -36.16
C MET A 1 51.94 -9.13 -35.39
N GLY A 2 52.07 -9.10 -34.06
CA GLY A 2 51.72 -10.22 -33.19
C GLY A 2 50.22 -10.46 -33.06
N GLU A 3 49.88 -11.74 -33.04
CA GLU A 3 48.65 -12.29 -32.50
C GLU A 3 48.57 -11.88 -31.02
N ARG A 4 47.39 -11.46 -30.55
CA ARG A 4 47.13 -11.31 -29.12
C ARG A 4 45.75 -11.86 -28.79
N GLU A 5 45.79 -12.95 -28.06
CA GLU A 5 44.70 -13.73 -27.51
C GLU A 5 44.21 -13.09 -26.19
N THR A 6 42.88 -12.98 -26.03
CA THR A 6 42.06 -13.09 -24.78
C THR A 6 42.32 -12.07 -23.61
N PRO A 7 41.34 -11.74 -22.71
CA PRO A 7 40.46 -12.73 -22.08
C PRO A 7 39.06 -12.31 -21.52
N SER A 8 38.25 -13.36 -21.32
CA SER A 8 37.43 -13.70 -20.14
C SER A 8 36.48 -12.70 -19.46
N ASN A 9 35.22 -13.19 -19.37
CA ASN A 9 34.36 -13.22 -18.18
C ASN A 9 33.94 -11.89 -17.55
N GLU A 10 32.72 -11.48 -17.90
CA GLU A 10 31.89 -10.69 -16.99
C GLU A 10 30.61 -11.50 -16.76
N ASP A 11 30.66 -12.26 -15.66
CA ASP A 11 29.60 -13.04 -15.05
C ASP A 11 28.50 -12.06 -14.59
N ASP A 12 27.56 -11.76 -15.49
CA ASP A 12 26.38 -10.94 -15.22
C ASP A 12 25.45 -11.75 -14.30
N ARG A 13 25.76 -11.73 -13.00
CA ARG A 13 24.87 -12.27 -11.98
C ARG A 13 23.69 -11.31 -11.84
N GLU A 14 22.65 -11.59 -12.60
CA GLU A 14 21.32 -11.07 -12.40
C GLU A 14 20.87 -11.52 -11.00
N GLU A 15 21.17 -10.73 -9.96
CA GLU A 15 20.60 -10.92 -8.64
C GLU A 15 19.12 -10.56 -8.73
N ASP A 16 18.27 -11.57 -8.92
CA ASP A 16 16.82 -11.48 -8.85
C ASP A 16 16.39 -10.88 -7.50
N ILE A 17 16.10 -9.58 -7.49
CA ILE A 17 15.53 -8.89 -6.33
C ILE A 17 14.09 -9.39 -6.17
N LYS A 18 13.91 -10.40 -5.31
CA LYS A 18 12.61 -10.93 -4.94
C LYS A 18 11.86 -9.92 -4.06
N ILE A 19 11.03 -9.08 -4.68
CA ILE A 19 10.19 -8.11 -3.96
C ILE A 19 8.96 -8.84 -3.40
N GLU A 20 8.96 -9.14 -2.10
CA GLU A 20 7.81 -9.72 -1.41
C GLU A 20 6.81 -8.61 -0.99
N VAL A 21 5.87 -8.28 -1.88
CA VAL A 21 4.79 -7.32 -1.59
C VAL A 21 3.76 -7.95 -0.64
N SER A 22 3.91 -7.70 0.67
CA SER A 22 2.87 -8.04 1.64
C SER A 22 1.70 -7.04 1.54
N GLN A 23 0.61 -7.41 0.89
CA GLN A 23 -0.63 -6.62 0.85
C GLN A 23 -1.31 -6.62 2.23
N LYS A 24 -0.93 -5.67 3.10
CA LYS A 24 -1.71 -5.38 4.31
C LYS A 24 -3.00 -4.67 3.89
N ARG A 25 -4.15 -5.19 4.31
CA ARG A 25 -5.46 -4.56 4.06
C ARG A 25 -5.62 -3.38 5.01
N GLY A 26 -5.65 -2.16 4.47
CA GLY A 26 -5.99 -0.96 5.25
C GLY A 26 -7.49 -0.84 5.49
N ILE A 27 -7.86 -0.11 6.54
CA ILE A 27 -9.24 0.25 6.87
C ILE A 27 -9.44 1.72 6.52
N LEU A 28 -10.49 2.02 5.75
CA LEU A 28 -10.86 3.40 5.43
C LEU A 28 -11.65 4.02 6.59
N VAL A 29 -11.25 5.21 7.03
CA VAL A 29 -11.87 5.95 8.12
C VAL A 29 -12.19 7.39 7.74
N CYS A 30 -13.25 7.92 8.35
CA CYS A 30 -13.71 9.29 8.18
C CYS A 30 -12.66 10.27 8.74
N PRO A 31 -12.14 11.21 7.94
CA PRO A 31 -11.10 12.15 8.38
C PRO A 31 -11.59 13.13 9.46
N PHE A 32 -12.91 13.27 9.63
CA PHE A 32 -13.49 14.23 10.57
C PHE A 32 -13.75 13.66 11.96
N CYS A 33 -14.03 12.37 12.08
CA CYS A 33 -14.44 11.76 13.35
C CYS A 33 -13.81 10.39 13.65
N GLY A 34 -12.91 9.92 12.78
CA GLY A 34 -12.19 8.66 12.92
C GLY A 34 -13.05 7.40 12.74
N SER A 35 -14.33 7.52 12.38
CA SER A 35 -15.20 6.36 12.21
C SER A 35 -14.90 5.61 10.91
N ALA A 36 -14.84 4.29 10.98
CA ALA A 36 -14.78 3.41 9.81
C ALA A 36 -16.15 3.22 9.12
N ASP A 37 -17.23 3.81 9.65
CA ASP A 37 -18.58 3.69 9.09
C ASP A 37 -18.77 4.67 7.92
N LEU A 38 -18.12 4.35 6.80
CA LEU A 38 -18.17 5.05 5.52
C LEU A 38 -18.95 4.23 4.49
N VAL A 39 -19.90 4.89 3.83
CA VAL A 39 -20.66 4.32 2.71
C VAL A 39 -20.24 5.03 1.43
N LEU A 40 -19.93 4.24 0.39
CA LEU A 40 -19.64 4.78 -0.93
C LEU A 40 -20.93 5.32 -1.57
N LEU A 41 -20.95 6.62 -1.87
CA LEU A 41 -21.96 7.26 -2.69
C LEU A 41 -21.56 7.10 -4.16
N GLY A 42 -21.87 5.94 -4.73
CA GLY A 42 -21.54 5.61 -6.11
C GLY A 42 -22.37 6.43 -7.09
N VAL A 43 -21.76 7.44 -7.72
CA VAL A 43 -22.28 8.07 -8.94
C VAL A 43 -21.45 7.56 -10.09
N ALA A 44 -22.08 6.87 -11.06
CA ALA A 44 -21.39 6.34 -12.22
C ALA A 44 -20.63 7.47 -12.96
N GLY A 45 -19.33 7.29 -13.17
CA GLY A 45 -18.46 8.28 -13.81
C GLY A 45 -17.83 9.32 -12.87
N LEU A 46 -18.10 9.27 -11.56
CA LEU A 46 -17.46 10.17 -10.59
C LEU A 46 -16.18 9.54 -10.02
N THR A 47 -15.03 10.05 -10.46
CA THR A 47 -13.72 9.74 -9.89
C THR A 47 -13.07 11.02 -9.39
N PRO A 48 -12.62 11.11 -8.13
CA PRO A 48 -12.60 10.05 -7.11
C PRO A 48 -13.99 9.72 -6.52
N PRO A 49 -14.16 8.51 -5.96
CA PRO A 49 -15.38 8.12 -5.26
C PRO A 49 -15.72 9.06 -4.09
N LEU A 50 -17.00 9.40 -3.93
CA LEU A 50 -17.51 10.15 -2.79
C LEU A 50 -17.98 9.19 -1.69
N TYR A 51 -17.58 9.43 -0.45
CA TYR A 51 -18.02 8.64 0.72
C TYR A 51 -18.88 9.48 1.65
N LEU A 52 -19.89 8.88 2.28
CA LEU A 52 -20.69 9.44 3.35
C LEU A 52 -20.36 8.73 4.67
N CYS A 53 -19.98 9.48 5.69
CA CYS A 53 -19.82 8.94 7.04
C CYS A 53 -21.19 8.86 7.73
N ARG A 54 -21.60 7.66 8.13
CA ARG A 54 -22.87 7.45 8.85
C ARG A 54 -22.83 7.89 10.31
N LYS A 55 -21.63 8.06 10.89
CA LYS A 55 -21.47 8.55 12.28
C LYS A 55 -21.65 10.05 12.40
N CYS A 56 -20.99 10.84 11.55
CA CYS A 56 -21.01 12.32 11.64
C CYS A 56 -21.80 13.01 10.52
N GLY A 57 -22.32 12.25 9.54
CA GLY A 57 -23.11 12.77 8.42
C GLY A 57 -22.32 13.53 7.36
N ARG A 58 -20.99 13.68 7.50
CA ARG A 58 -20.16 14.40 6.54
C ARG A 58 -19.76 13.52 5.36
N THR A 59 -19.65 14.13 4.19
CA THR A 59 -19.11 13.49 2.99
C THR A 59 -17.62 13.80 2.82
N THR A 60 -16.88 12.90 2.17
CA THR A 60 -15.46 13.07 1.85
C THR A 60 -15.08 12.34 0.57
N TYR A 61 -14.18 12.92 -0.21
CA TYR A 61 -13.52 12.24 -1.34
C TYR A 61 -12.20 11.57 -0.92
N THR A 62 -11.73 11.89 0.28
CA THR A 62 -10.42 11.49 0.80
C THR A 62 -10.59 10.84 2.18
N PRO A 63 -11.07 9.59 2.24
CA PRO A 63 -10.99 8.81 3.47
C PRO A 63 -9.53 8.57 3.84
N LEU A 64 -9.25 8.45 5.14
CA LEU A 64 -7.91 8.08 5.61
C LEU A 64 -7.80 6.56 5.63
N GLU A 65 -6.68 6.02 5.18
CA GLU A 65 -6.39 4.59 5.29
C GLU A 65 -5.49 4.35 6.50
N ILE A 66 -5.96 3.52 7.44
CA ILE A 66 -5.21 3.11 8.61
C ILE A 66 -4.85 1.63 8.51
N PHE A 67 -3.63 1.29 8.90
CA PHE A 67 -3.17 -0.09 8.98
C PHE A 67 -3.16 -0.50 10.44
N PRO A 68 -3.99 -1.48 10.86
CA PRO A 68 -3.89 -2.00 12.21
C PRO A 68 -2.49 -2.60 12.39
N GLU A 69 -1.74 -2.06 13.33
CA GLU A 69 -0.49 -2.64 13.78
C GLU A 69 -0.86 -3.95 14.46
N ASN A 70 -0.42 -5.09 13.92
CA ASN A 70 -0.51 -6.32 14.68
C ASN A 70 0.38 -6.10 15.90
N ASP A 71 -0.20 -6.04 17.10
CA ASP A 71 0.52 -6.08 18.36
C ASP A 71 1.37 -7.36 18.36
N THR A 72 2.62 -7.24 17.89
CA THR A 72 3.66 -8.19 18.25
C THR A 72 3.74 -8.06 19.75
N LYS A 73 3.13 -9.01 20.46
CA LYS A 73 3.37 -9.23 21.87
C LYS A 73 4.87 -9.38 22.02
N GLU A 74 5.56 -8.30 22.38
CA GLU A 74 6.81 -8.41 23.10
C GLU A 74 6.45 -9.06 24.43
N SER A 75 6.49 -10.39 24.44
CA SER A 75 6.54 -11.18 25.66
C SER A 75 7.83 -10.79 26.40
N GLY A 76 7.76 -9.69 27.13
CA GLY A 76 8.71 -9.41 28.19
C GLY A 76 8.40 -10.32 29.37
N THR A 77 9.28 -11.29 29.63
CA THR A 77 10.05 -11.52 30.87
C THR A 77 10.62 -12.93 30.83
#